data_AF-A0A8J6NTQ2-F1
#
_entry.id   AF-A0A8J6NTQ2-F1
#
_cell.length_a   1.000
_cell.length_b   1.000
_cell.length_c   1.000
_cell.angle_alpha   90.00
_cell.angle_beta   90.00
_cell.angle_gamma   90.00
#
_symmetry.space_group_name_H-M   'P 1'
#
loop_
_entity.id
_entity.type
_entity.pdbx_description
1 polymer ?
#
loop_
_entity_poly.entity_id
_entity_poly.type
_entity_poly.pdbx_seq_one_letter_code
_entity_poly.pdbx_strand_id
1 'polypeptide(L)'
;MWNYRVVRKKNNYIDPANKKERIDYTYAIHEAYYDGNGYVGAITQDPVGPFGENIEELMHSWVMMAEAFSRPVLDYDKIPEPGYDRKKDPIGSELDKRLNEIKAGNKDGIPWEHVKKELEKKWGPFDEEAYQKQVDEERLEKEKIHSEAFIGTPTLKELIKKMYSNYHEYIQRDRVENPWKYPAKDA
;
A
#
# COMPACT_ATOMS: atom_id res chain seq x y z
N MET A 1 0.80 21.04 5.47
CA MET A 1 1.73 21.03 4.29
C MET A 1 1.45 19.77 3.48
N TRP A 2 1.48 19.80 2.15
CA TRP A 2 1.31 18.61 1.31
C TRP A 2 2.66 17.94 0.97
N ASN A 3 2.70 16.61 0.93
CA ASN A 3 3.87 15.83 0.49
C ASN A 3 3.43 14.45 -0.03
N TYR A 4 4.30 13.69 -0.70
CA TYR A 4 3.99 12.33 -1.17
C TYR A 4 4.25 11.27 -0.10
N ARG A 5 3.36 10.29 -0.01
CA ARG A 5 3.52 9.12 0.87
C ARG A 5 3.09 7.83 0.18
N VAL A 6 3.83 6.77 0.46
CA VAL A 6 3.40 5.40 0.15
C VAL A 6 2.28 5.04 1.14
N VAL A 7 1.12 4.70 0.60
CA VAL A 7 -0.04 4.27 1.36
C VAL A 7 -0.36 2.82 1.02
N ARG A 8 -0.53 2.01 2.06
CA ARG A 8 -1.07 0.66 1.99
C ARG A 8 -2.59 0.72 2.11
N LYS A 9 -3.28 0.21 1.10
CA LYS A 9 -4.73 0.03 1.10
C LYS A 9 -5.07 -1.45 1.22
N LYS A 10 -5.94 -1.77 2.16
CA LYS A 10 -6.51 -3.10 2.31
C LYS A 10 -7.71 -3.20 1.36
N ASN A 11 -7.69 -4.13 0.40
CA ASN A 11 -8.87 -4.38 -0.42
C ASN A 11 -9.47 -5.73 -0.04
N ASN A 12 -10.77 -5.70 0.25
CA ASN A 12 -11.56 -6.91 0.40
C ASN A 12 -12.21 -7.17 -0.95
N TYR A 13 -11.89 -8.31 -1.57
CA TYR A 13 -12.55 -8.73 -2.79
C TYR A 13 -13.20 -10.09 -2.60
N ILE A 14 -14.34 -10.29 -3.25
CA ILE A 14 -15.02 -11.59 -3.28
C ILE A 14 -14.54 -12.27 -4.55
N ASP A 15 -13.75 -13.33 -4.41
CA ASP A 15 -13.25 -14.08 -5.56
C ASP A 15 -14.44 -14.61 -6.37
N PRO A 16 -14.56 -14.25 -7.66
CA PRO A 16 -15.72 -14.60 -8.44
C PRO A 16 -15.88 -16.11 -8.67
N ALA A 17 -14.80 -16.89 -8.58
CA ALA A 17 -14.76 -18.33 -8.80
C ALA A 17 -15.19 -19.14 -7.56
N ASN A 18 -14.80 -18.71 -6.35
CA ASN A 18 -15.08 -19.45 -5.11
C ASN A 18 -15.93 -18.66 -4.10
N LYS A 19 -16.31 -17.42 -4.43
CA LYS A 19 -17.10 -16.48 -3.60
C LYS A 19 -16.55 -16.26 -2.19
N LYS A 20 -15.26 -16.53 -1.97
CA LYS A 20 -14.58 -16.25 -0.70
C LYS A 20 -14.18 -14.78 -0.65
N GLU A 21 -14.38 -14.17 0.52
CA GLU A 21 -13.76 -12.88 0.81
C GLU A 21 -12.25 -13.09 0.95
N ARG A 22 -11.50 -12.27 0.23
CA ARG A 22 -10.05 -12.26 0.22
C ARG A 22 -9.57 -10.86 0.54
N ILE A 23 -8.54 -10.81 1.36
CA ILE A 23 -7.86 -9.58 1.71
C ILE A 23 -6.59 -9.53 0.89
N ASP A 24 -6.47 -8.51 0.06
CA ASP A 24 -5.21 -8.13 -0.55
C ASP A 24 -4.77 -6.76 -0.03
N TYR A 25 -3.51 -6.45 -0.28
CA TYR A 25 -2.94 -5.15 0.02
C TYR A 25 -2.33 -4.59 -1.25
N THR A 26 -2.68 -3.35 -1.56
CA THR A 26 -2.05 -2.57 -2.62
C THR A 26 -1.28 -1.40 -2.02
N TYR A 27 -0.20 -1.00 -2.70
CA TYR A 27 0.64 0.12 -2.32
C TYR A 27 0.62 1.13 -3.43
N ALA A 28 0.38 2.39 -3.10
CA ALA A 28 0.38 3.46 -4.07
C ALA A 28 0.85 4.76 -3.44
N ILE A 29 1.27 5.72 -4.28
CA ILE A 29 1.68 7.05 -3.82
C ILE A 29 0.44 7.94 -3.80
N HIS A 30 0.21 8.58 -2.65
CA HIS A 30 -0.83 9.59 -2.45
C HIS A 30 -0.19 10.90 -2.02
N GLU A 31 -0.88 12.02 -2.26
CA GLU A 31 -0.54 13.27 -1.57
C GLU A 31 -1.12 13.22 -0.17
N ALA A 32 -0.31 13.54 0.83
CA ALA A 32 -0.64 13.54 2.24
C ALA A 32 -0.54 14.96 2.79
N TYR A 33 -1.59 15.40 3.47
CA TYR A 33 -1.64 16.68 4.17
C TYR A 33 -1.28 16.51 5.63
N TYR A 34 -0.27 17.27 6.05
CA TYR A 34 0.27 17.29 7.41
C TYR A 34 -0.25 18.47 8.22
N ASP A 35 -0.57 18.25 9.49
CA ASP A 35 -0.71 19.32 10.48
C ASP A 35 0.64 19.96 10.84
N GLY A 36 0.60 20.96 11.74
CA GLY A 36 1.80 21.64 12.23
C GLY A 36 2.72 20.78 13.10
N ASN A 37 2.26 19.60 13.55
CA ASN A 37 3.04 18.66 14.35
C ASN A 37 3.64 17.53 13.48
N GLY A 38 3.33 17.49 12.19
CA GLY A 38 3.82 16.47 11.26
C GLY A 38 2.98 15.20 11.23
N TYR A 39 1.74 15.21 11.74
CA TYR A 39 0.79 14.11 11.58
C TYR A 39 -0.05 14.28 10.31
N VAL A 40 -0.28 13.18 9.60
CA VAL A 40 -1.11 13.16 8.40
C VAL A 40 -2.59 13.20 8.78
N GLY A 41 -3.27 14.25 8.33
CA GLY A 41 -4.70 14.44 8.52
C GLY A 41 -5.57 13.93 7.39
N ALA A 42 -5.04 13.98 6.16
CA ALA A 42 -5.77 13.61 4.96
C ALA A 42 -4.82 13.11 3.88
N ILE A 43 -5.35 12.30 2.96
CA ILE A 43 -4.67 11.86 1.75
C ILE A 43 -5.61 12.02 0.54
N THR A 44 -5.05 12.08 -0.67
CA THR A 44 -5.87 12.02 -1.90
C THR A 44 -6.64 10.72 -1.97
N GLN A 45 -7.86 10.77 -2.51
CA GLN A 45 -8.71 9.58 -2.66
C GLN A 45 -8.07 8.55 -3.60
N ASP A 46 -7.59 9.02 -4.75
CA ASP A 46 -6.92 8.19 -5.75
C ASP A 46 -5.39 8.36 -5.65
N PRO A 47 -4.62 7.32 -6.02
CA PRO A 47 -3.18 7.46 -6.20
C PRO A 47 -2.85 8.54 -7.22
N VAL A 48 -1.74 9.24 -6.99
CA VAL A 48 -1.24 10.27 -7.89
C VAL A 48 -0.01 9.76 -8.65
N GLY A 49 0.05 10.08 -9.95
CA GLY A 49 1.21 9.85 -10.79
C GLY A 49 2.04 11.13 -10.95
N PRO A 50 3.32 11.01 -11.36
CA PRO A 50 4.15 12.19 -11.58
C PRO A 50 3.56 13.03 -12.71
N PHE A 51 3.58 14.35 -12.54
CA PHE A 51 3.00 15.30 -13.49
C PHE A 51 3.87 16.56 -13.58
N GLY A 52 3.93 17.14 -14.79
CA GLY A 52 4.60 18.40 -15.07
C GLY A 52 4.20 18.92 -16.45
N GLU A 53 4.25 20.24 -16.65
CA GLU A 53 3.95 20.86 -17.95
C GLU A 53 5.08 20.65 -18.97
N ASN A 54 6.25 20.26 -18.48
CA ASN A 54 7.43 19.91 -19.27
C ASN A 54 8.18 18.71 -18.66
N ILE A 55 9.18 18.21 -19.39
CA ILE A 55 9.96 17.02 -19.00
C ILE A 55 10.76 17.23 -17.71
N GLU A 56 11.28 18.44 -17.48
CA GLU A 56 12.03 18.76 -16.27
C GLU A 56 11.13 18.72 -15.03
N GLU A 57 9.94 19.32 -15.10
CA GLU A 57 8.94 19.26 -14.04
C GLU A 57 8.44 17.85 -13.78
N LEU A 58 8.19 17.07 -14.84
CA LEU A 58 7.81 15.67 -14.70
C LEU A 58 8.90 14.86 -13.96
N MET A 59 10.17 15.12 -14.31
CA MET A 59 11.31 14.49 -13.63
C MET A 59 11.40 14.92 -12.17
N HIS A 60 11.22 16.21 -11.87
CA HIS A 60 11.19 16.70 -10.48
C HIS A 60 10.03 16.07 -9.68
N SER A 61 8.84 15.96 -10.27
CA SER A 61 7.69 15.29 -9.66
C SER A 61 7.99 13.83 -9.34
N TRP A 62 8.58 13.10 -10.28
CA TRP A 62 9.00 11.72 -10.06
C TRP A 62 10.03 11.58 -8.93
N VAL A 63 11.02 12.49 -8.88
CA VAL A 63 12.03 12.51 -7.81
C VAL A 63 11.40 12.80 -6.44
N MET A 64 10.48 13.76 -6.36
CA MET A 64 9.73 14.05 -5.11
C MET A 64 8.89 12.85 -4.67
N MET A 65 8.27 12.13 -5.61
CA MET A 65 7.56 10.90 -5.31
C MET A 65 8.50 9.79 -4.81
N ALA A 66 9.73 9.70 -5.33
CA ALA A 66 10.73 8.75 -4.84
C ALA A 66 11.09 9.00 -3.36
N GLU A 67 11.05 10.25 -2.87
CA GLU A 67 11.28 10.57 -1.46
C GLU A 67 10.26 9.92 -0.51
N ALA A 68 9.06 9.59 -1.01
CA ALA A 68 8.04 8.90 -0.22
C ALA A 68 8.54 7.56 0.34
N PHE A 69 9.46 6.88 -0.36
CA PHE A 69 10.05 5.62 0.08
C PHE A 69 11.08 5.77 1.22
N SER A 70 11.50 6.99 1.56
CA SER A 70 12.33 7.24 2.75
C SER A 70 11.52 7.41 4.03
N ARG A 71 10.19 7.29 3.94
CA ARG A 71 9.25 7.52 5.03
C ARG A 71 8.43 6.25 5.32
N PRO A 72 7.89 6.11 6.54
CA PRO A 72 7.02 4.98 6.86
C PRO A 72 5.83 4.85 5.92
N VAL A 73 5.44 3.62 5.61
CA VAL A 73 4.21 3.34 4.87
C VAL A 73 3.01 3.71 5.75
N LEU A 74 2.07 4.45 5.19
CA LEU A 74 0.83 4.80 5.87
C LEU A 74 -0.25 3.76 5.62
N ASP A 75 -1.13 3.54 6.59
CA ASP A 75 -2.32 2.72 6.42
C ASP A 75 -3.50 3.60 6.02
N TYR A 76 -4.11 3.33 4.85
CA TYR A 76 -5.24 4.11 4.32
C TYR A 76 -6.37 4.27 5.35
N ASP A 77 -6.73 3.17 6.02
CA ASP A 77 -7.82 3.11 6.99
C ASP A 77 -7.47 3.72 8.37
N LYS A 78 -6.21 4.14 8.58
CA LYS A 78 -5.74 4.78 9.81
C LYS A 78 -5.45 6.27 9.64
N ILE A 79 -5.89 6.88 8.54
CA ILE A 79 -5.84 8.33 8.34
C ILE A 79 -7.19 8.93 8.78
N PRO A 80 -7.20 9.99 9.62
CA PRO A 80 -6.05 10.74 10.15
C PRO A 80 -5.23 9.96 11.18
N GLU A 81 -3.92 10.18 11.18
CA GLU A 81 -2.99 9.55 12.12
C GLU A 81 -3.35 9.89 13.59
N PRO A 82 -3.13 8.96 14.53
CA PRO A 82 -3.25 9.26 15.95
C PRO A 82 -2.33 10.43 16.35
N GLY A 83 -2.89 11.52 16.85
CA GLY A 83 -2.15 12.73 17.21
C GLY A 83 -2.43 13.95 16.33
N TYR A 84 -3.14 13.77 15.22
CA TYR A 84 -3.55 14.85 14.34
C TYR A 84 -4.41 15.92 15.05
N ASP A 85 -3.94 17.18 15.05
CA ASP A 85 -4.64 18.30 15.69
C ASP A 85 -5.77 18.85 14.80
N ARG A 86 -6.94 18.24 14.91
CA ARG A 86 -8.16 18.61 14.17
C ARG A 86 -8.68 20.02 14.48
N LYS A 87 -8.32 20.64 15.62
CA LYS A 87 -8.91 21.92 16.06
C LYS A 87 -8.33 23.12 15.34
N LYS A 88 -7.18 22.94 14.68
CA LYS A 88 -6.47 24.00 13.96
C LYS A 88 -6.58 23.87 12.45
N ASP A 89 -7.33 22.88 11.95
CA ASP A 89 -7.45 22.61 10.52
C ASP A 89 -8.85 22.94 9.97
N PRO A 90 -8.97 23.87 8.99
CA PRO A 90 -10.25 24.24 8.41
C PRO A 90 -10.92 23.11 7.59
N ILE A 91 -10.15 22.11 7.10
CA ILE A 91 -10.68 20.99 6.29
C ILE A 91 -11.27 19.89 7.18
N GLY A 92 -10.67 19.61 8.34
CA GLY A 92 -11.11 18.56 9.26
C GLY A 92 -12.57 18.69 9.74
N SER A 93 -13.07 19.91 9.91
CA SER A 93 -14.44 20.17 10.39
C SER A 93 -15.55 19.77 9.41
N GLU A 94 -15.28 19.73 8.11
CA GLU A 94 -16.24 19.37 7.07
C GLU A 94 -16.26 17.84 6.82
N LEU A 95 -15.13 17.17 7.03
CA LEU A 95 -15.02 15.71 6.93
C LEU A 95 -15.74 14.98 8.08
N ASP A 96 -15.75 15.56 9.29
CA ASP A 96 -16.42 14.99 10.45
C ASP A 96 -17.96 14.97 10.30
N LYS A 97 -18.55 15.89 9.51
CA LYS A 97 -19.98 15.84 9.16
C LYS A 97 -20.32 14.62 8.31
N ARG A 98 -19.51 14.32 7.28
CA ARG A 98 -19.71 13.19 6.35
C ARG A 98 -19.51 11.83 7.02
N LEU A 99 -18.56 11.72 7.96
CA LEU A 99 -18.31 10.46 8.68
C LEU A 99 -19.48 10.05 9.58
N ASN A 100 -20.23 11.02 10.12
CA ASN A 100 -21.41 10.77 10.95
C ASN A 100 -22.62 10.24 10.14
N GLU A 101 -22.65 10.46 8.81
CA GLU A 101 -23.70 9.98 7.92
C GLU A 101 -23.51 8.50 7.54
N ILE A 102 -22.27 8.02 7.45
CA ILE A 102 -21.93 6.65 7.05
C ILE A 102 -22.16 5.64 8.19
N LYS A 103 -21.98 6.07 9.45
CA LYS A 103 -22.18 5.22 10.63
C LYS A 103 -23.66 4.88 10.91
N ALA A 104 -24.59 5.39 10.11
CA ALA A 104 -26.03 5.25 10.30
C ALA A 104 -26.69 4.04 9.59
N GLY A 105 -25.96 3.09 8.99
CA GLY A 105 -26.58 1.98 8.21
C GLY A 105 -25.84 0.63 8.27
N ASN A 106 -26.45 -0.33 8.94
CA ASN A 106 -25.97 -1.65 9.44
C ASN A 106 -26.11 -2.81 8.43
N LYS A 107 -25.36 -3.93 8.55
CA LYS A 107 -25.70 -5.24 7.93
C LYS A 107 -25.21 -6.46 8.72
N ASP A 108 -26.15 -7.39 8.97
CA ASP A 108 -25.94 -8.71 9.60
C ASP A 108 -25.53 -9.79 8.56
N GLY A 109 -24.61 -10.68 8.97
CA GLY A 109 -24.07 -11.77 8.15
C GLY A 109 -24.74 -13.14 8.41
N ILE A 110 -24.66 -14.02 7.41
CA ILE A 110 -25.31 -15.36 7.42
C ILE A 110 -24.35 -16.42 8.02
N PRO A 111 -24.84 -17.41 8.79
CA PRO A 111 -23.98 -18.35 9.52
C PRO A 111 -23.23 -19.38 8.66
N TRP A 112 -21.91 -19.46 8.89
CA TRP A 112 -20.87 -20.24 8.18
C TRP A 112 -20.96 -21.77 8.32
N GLU A 113 -21.63 -22.26 9.37
CA GLU A 113 -21.70 -23.68 9.73
C GLU A 113 -22.39 -24.56 8.67
N HIS A 114 -23.34 -24.02 7.90
CA HIS A 114 -24.06 -24.77 6.87
C HIS A 114 -23.28 -24.92 5.55
N VAL A 115 -22.33 -24.02 5.28
CA VAL A 115 -21.58 -23.98 4.00
C VAL A 115 -20.38 -24.94 4.04
N LYS A 116 -19.79 -25.14 5.23
CA LYS A 116 -18.59 -25.96 5.44
C LYS A 116 -18.78 -27.44 5.05
N LYS A 117 -19.95 -28.01 5.33
CA LYS A 117 -20.24 -29.46 5.20
C LYS A 117 -20.36 -29.94 3.74
N GLU A 118 -20.70 -29.04 2.82
CA GLU A 118 -20.86 -29.32 1.39
C GLU A 118 -19.53 -29.21 0.62
N LEU A 119 -18.59 -28.41 1.13
CA LEU A 119 -17.33 -28.05 0.46
C LEU A 119 -16.24 -29.13 0.59
N GLU A 120 -16.11 -29.75 1.76
CA GLU A 120 -15.15 -30.85 2.00
C GLU A 120 -15.43 -32.08 1.14
N LYS A 121 -16.68 -32.24 0.68
CA LYS A 121 -17.12 -33.37 -0.16
C LYS A 121 -16.66 -33.27 -1.62
N LYS A 122 -16.32 -32.07 -2.11
CA LYS A 122 -16.21 -31.82 -3.56
C LYS A 122 -14.78 -31.60 -4.09
N TRP A 123 -13.83 -31.13 -3.28
CA TRP A 123 -12.52 -30.67 -3.81
C TRP A 123 -11.27 -31.27 -3.13
N GLY A 124 -11.42 -32.04 -2.06
CA GLY A 124 -10.26 -32.48 -1.27
C GLY A 124 -9.54 -31.31 -0.57
N PRO A 125 -8.51 -31.59 0.26
CA PRO A 125 -7.86 -30.55 1.05
C PRO A 125 -6.85 -29.74 0.22
N PHE A 126 -7.16 -28.47 -0.06
CA PHE A 126 -6.20 -27.43 -0.42
C PHE A 126 -5.97 -26.57 0.84
N ASP A 127 -4.71 -26.44 1.27
CA ASP A 127 -4.37 -25.66 2.46
C ASP A 127 -4.28 -24.17 2.12
N GLU A 128 -5.46 -23.57 1.91
CA GLU A 128 -5.61 -22.15 1.59
C GLU A 128 -5.14 -21.24 2.73
N GLU A 129 -5.24 -21.73 3.97
CA GLU A 129 -4.79 -21.02 5.16
C GLU A 129 -3.25 -20.92 5.18
N ALA A 130 -2.55 -22.01 4.83
CA ALA A 130 -1.10 -21.99 4.67
C ALA A 130 -0.63 -21.05 3.55
N TYR A 131 -1.31 -21.04 2.39
CA TYR A 131 -0.97 -20.13 1.30
C TYR A 131 -1.16 -18.66 1.69
N GLN A 132 -2.30 -18.33 2.30
CA GLN A 132 -2.57 -16.95 2.74
C GLN A 132 -1.55 -16.49 3.80
N LYS A 133 -1.22 -17.38 4.74
CA LYS A 133 -0.19 -17.13 5.74
C LYS A 133 1.17 -16.86 5.11
N GLN A 134 1.58 -17.64 4.12
CA GLN A 134 2.85 -17.42 3.41
C GLN A 134 2.87 -16.04 2.72
N VAL A 135 1.80 -15.67 2.02
CA VAL A 135 1.72 -14.35 1.34
C VAL A 135 1.81 -13.20 2.36
N ASP A 136 1.14 -13.33 3.51
CA ASP A 136 1.20 -12.32 4.56
C ASP A 136 2.57 -12.25 5.24
N GLU A 137 3.24 -13.39 5.45
CA GLU A 137 4.61 -13.45 5.97
C GLU A 137 5.60 -12.79 4.99
N GLU A 138 5.52 -13.10 3.70
CA GLU A 138 6.34 -12.47 2.67
C GLU A 138 6.12 -10.95 2.58
N ARG A 139 4.87 -10.50 2.72
CA ARG A 139 4.54 -9.07 2.76
C ARG A 139 5.19 -8.40 3.97
N LEU A 140 5.04 -8.96 5.17
CA LEU A 140 5.61 -8.41 6.40
C LEU A 140 7.14 -8.34 6.33
N GLU A 141 7.78 -9.36 5.75
CA GLU A 141 9.24 -9.36 5.57
C GLU A 141 9.69 -8.27 4.59
N LYS A 142 8.98 -8.09 3.47
CA LYS A 142 9.27 -7.00 2.51
C LYS A 142 9.08 -5.61 3.13
N GLU A 143 8.04 -5.43 3.94
CA GLU A 143 7.82 -4.18 4.68
C GLU A 143 8.92 -3.93 5.73
N LYS A 144 9.37 -4.98 6.42
CA LYS A 144 10.47 -4.89 7.37
C LYS A 144 11.77 -4.50 6.69
N ILE A 145 12.14 -5.17 5.60
CA ILE A 145 13.30 -4.81 4.77
C ILE A 145 13.19 -3.37 4.31
N HIS A 146 12.00 -2.93 3.87
CA HIS A 146 11.79 -1.54 3.47
C HIS A 146 12.07 -0.56 4.63
N SER A 147 11.52 -0.86 5.80
CA SER A 147 11.68 -0.07 7.02
C SER A 147 13.15 0.06 7.42
N GLU A 148 13.89 -1.05 7.42
CA GLU A 148 15.30 -1.09 7.82
C GLU A 148 16.23 -0.44 6.77
N ALA A 149 15.94 -0.63 5.49
CA ALA A 149 16.84 -0.20 4.42
C ALA A 149 16.66 1.26 4.00
N PHE A 150 15.43 1.76 3.95
CA PHE A 150 15.13 3.04 3.30
C PHE A 150 14.66 4.14 4.26
N ILE A 151 13.92 3.80 5.32
CA ILE A 151 13.38 4.81 6.23
C ILE A 151 14.50 5.59 6.92
N GLY A 152 14.36 6.92 6.96
CA GLY A 152 15.33 7.80 7.60
C GLY A 152 16.62 8.00 6.80
N THR A 153 16.67 7.57 5.54
CA THR A 153 17.80 7.88 4.66
C THR A 153 17.95 9.41 4.55
N PRO A 154 19.12 9.98 4.92
CA PRO A 154 19.24 11.41 5.22
C PRO A 154 19.26 12.29 3.96
N THR A 155 19.58 11.73 2.80
CA THR A 155 19.62 12.47 1.54
C THR A 155 18.94 11.71 0.42
N LEU A 156 18.32 12.46 -0.49
CA LEU A 156 17.73 11.93 -1.73
C LEU A 156 18.75 11.14 -2.56
N LYS A 157 20.00 11.64 -2.66
CA LYS A 157 21.06 10.97 -3.43
C LYS A 157 21.32 9.55 -2.92
N GLU A 158 21.40 9.38 -1.61
CA GLU A 158 21.59 8.06 -0.99
C GLU A 158 20.36 7.17 -1.16
N LEU A 159 19.17 7.75 -1.04
CA LEU A 159 17.91 7.03 -1.24
C LEU A 159 17.83 6.44 -2.65
N ILE A 160 18.07 7.26 -3.68
CA ILE A 160 18.06 6.81 -5.07
C ILE A 160 19.13 5.73 -5.31
N LYS A 161 20.32 5.88 -4.73
CA LYS A 161 21.38 4.86 -4.83
C LYS A 161 20.94 3.52 -4.22
N LYS A 162 20.30 3.55 -3.05
CA LYS A 162 19.76 2.33 -2.40
C LYS A 162 18.65 1.70 -3.23
N MET A 163 17.70 2.50 -3.70
CA MET A 163 16.58 2.02 -4.54
C MET A 163 17.11 1.37 -5.82
N TYR A 164 18.08 2.00 -6.48
CA TYR A 164 18.73 1.44 -7.65
C TYR A 164 19.42 0.10 -7.35
N SER A 165 20.16 0.02 -6.25
CA SER A 165 20.87 -1.21 -5.86
C SER A 165 19.90 -2.35 -5.57
N ASN A 166 18.82 -2.08 -4.82
CA ASN A 166 17.77 -3.05 -4.52
C ASN A 166 17.04 -3.53 -5.79
N TYR A 167 16.73 -2.61 -6.70
CA TYR A 167 16.14 -2.97 -7.99
C TYR A 167 17.08 -3.82 -8.83
N HIS A 168 18.38 -3.49 -8.85
CA HIS A 168 19.38 -4.27 -9.57
C HIS A 168 19.46 -5.70 -9.03
N GLU A 169 19.53 -5.89 -7.71
CA GLU A 169 19.52 -7.20 -7.07
C GLU A 169 18.24 -7.99 -7.39
N TYR A 170 17.08 -7.32 -7.36
CA TYR A 170 15.81 -7.92 -7.78
C TYR A 170 15.88 -8.45 -9.21
N ILE A 171 16.39 -7.65 -10.16
CA ILE A 171 16.51 -8.07 -11.55
C ILE A 171 17.46 -9.26 -11.70
N GLN A 172 18.60 -9.28 -10.99
CA GLN A 172 19.51 -10.43 -11.05
C GLN A 172 18.85 -11.71 -10.53
N ARG A 173 18.11 -11.62 -9.43
CA ARG A 173 17.36 -12.77 -8.90
C ARG A 173 16.25 -13.20 -9.86
N ASP A 174 15.45 -12.26 -10.37
CA ASP A 174 14.35 -12.55 -11.30
C ASP A 174 14.87 -13.15 -12.62
N ARG A 175 16.06 -12.80 -13.08
CA ARG A 175 16.73 -13.45 -14.23
C ARG A 175 17.06 -14.92 -13.98
N VAL A 176 17.47 -15.27 -12.76
CA VAL A 176 17.79 -16.65 -12.36
C VAL A 176 16.51 -17.46 -12.17
N GLU A 177 15.52 -16.89 -11.49
CA GLU A 177 14.26 -17.56 -11.16
C GLU A 177 13.29 -17.66 -12.36
N ASN A 178 13.28 -16.64 -13.22
CA ASN A 178 12.36 -16.50 -14.34
C ASN A 178 13.11 -16.24 -15.66
N PRO A 179 14.00 -17.14 -16.11
CA PRO A 179 14.86 -16.91 -17.27
C PRO A 179 14.07 -16.69 -18.57
N TRP A 180 12.82 -17.15 -18.67
CA TRP A 180 11.96 -16.92 -19.84
C TRP A 180 11.50 -15.46 -20.01
N LYS A 181 11.57 -14.62 -18.96
CA LYS A 181 11.20 -13.20 -19.06
C LYS A 181 12.26 -12.35 -19.77
N TYR A 182 13.50 -12.85 -19.85
CA TYR A 182 14.64 -12.09 -20.34
C TYR A 182 15.19 -12.76 -21.61
N PRO A 183 15.05 -12.15 -22.79
CA PRO A 183 15.62 -12.71 -24.01
C PRO A 183 17.15 -12.82 -23.88
N ALA A 184 17.73 -13.88 -24.44
CA ALA A 184 19.14 -14.26 -24.29
C ALA A 184 20.17 -13.30 -24.96
N LYS A 185 19.84 -12.03 -25.19
CA LYS A 185 20.63 -11.13 -26.04
C LYS A 185 21.35 -9.97 -25.35
N ASP A 186 21.37 -9.90 -24.03
CA ASP A 186 22.11 -8.85 -23.29
C ASP A 186 23.12 -9.43 -22.28
N ALA A 187 23.88 -10.45 -22.69
CA ALA A 187 25.05 -10.97 -21.98
C ALA A 187 26.34 -10.50 -22.66
#